data_AF-B4VRB0-F1
#
_entry.id   AF-B4VRB0-F1
#
_cell.length_a   1.000
_cell.length_b   1.000
_cell.length_c   1.000
_cell.angle_alpha   90.00
_cell.angle_beta   90.00
_cell.angle_gamma   90.00
#
_symmetry.space_group_name_H-M   'P 1'
#
loop_
_entity.id
_entity.type
_entity.pdbx_description
1 polymer ?
#
loop_
_entity_poly.entity_id
_entity_poly.type
_entity_poly.pdbx_seq_one_letter_code
_entity_poly.pdbx_strand_id
1 'polypeptide(L)'
;MKDSVTTNPFGQPLTEIKGKPGIIWGNVVVPASGRSKITIKLLDDLLQTRITLAYGLENKEIYTRLDDIGSIEIVEGRLWWLLWLGLATIGVYLIGIIFIVLFLFIKQRWIVIYAKSVNLVVFYNKAENVEQFRTTVLAALR
;
A
#
# COMPACT_ATOMS: atom_id res chain seq x y z
N MET A 1 -5.54 1.74 -29.12
CA MET A 1 -6.26 2.03 -27.86
C MET A 1 -5.23 2.27 -26.77
N LYS A 2 -5.41 3.31 -25.98
CA LYS A 2 -4.35 4.20 -25.47
C LYS A 2 -4.44 4.31 -23.95
N ASP A 3 -3.80 3.37 -23.24
CA ASP A 3 -3.85 3.36 -21.76
C ASP A 3 -2.45 3.53 -21.18
N SER A 4 -1.98 4.78 -21.19
CA SER A 4 -0.81 5.20 -20.43
C SER A 4 -1.16 6.45 -19.65
N VAL A 5 -1.77 6.29 -18.48
CA VAL A 5 -1.99 7.42 -17.57
C VAL A 5 -1.25 7.18 -16.25
N THR A 6 0.04 7.45 -16.33
CA THR A 6 0.81 8.07 -15.25
C THR A 6 0.96 9.52 -15.65
N THR A 7 0.58 10.48 -14.81
CA THR A 7 1.05 11.84 -15.08
C THR A 7 1.46 12.59 -13.83
N ASN A 8 2.53 13.33 -14.08
CA ASN A 8 3.59 13.83 -13.23
C ASN A 8 3.47 15.38 -13.25
N PRO A 9 4.51 16.22 -13.01
CA PRO A 9 4.34 17.67 -12.84
C PRO A 9 3.91 18.45 -14.11
N PHE A 10 3.42 17.77 -15.15
CA PHE A 10 2.97 18.30 -16.43
C PHE A 10 1.45 18.12 -16.70
N GLY A 11 0.62 17.88 -15.68
CA GLY A 11 -0.82 18.23 -15.74
C GLY A 11 -1.82 17.22 -16.32
N GLN A 12 -1.71 15.92 -16.02
CA GLN A 12 -2.82 14.96 -16.18
C GLN A 12 -2.93 14.03 -14.95
N PRO A 13 -4.12 13.48 -14.63
CA PRO A 13 -4.38 12.80 -13.37
C PRO A 13 -3.48 11.57 -13.17
N LEU A 14 -3.06 11.32 -11.93
CA LEU A 14 -2.16 10.22 -11.61
C LEU A 14 -3.02 8.96 -11.43
N THR A 15 -3.32 8.28 -12.53
CA THR A 15 -4.25 7.13 -12.61
C THR A 15 -3.62 5.82 -12.16
N GLU A 16 -2.37 5.85 -11.68
CA GLU A 16 -1.62 4.67 -11.25
C GLU A 16 -0.88 4.92 -9.95
N ILE A 17 -1.15 4.12 -8.91
CA ILE A 17 -0.32 4.08 -7.70
C ILE A 17 0.55 2.84 -7.67
N LYS A 18 1.80 3.01 -7.23
CA LYS A 18 2.80 1.95 -7.08
C LYS A 18 3.29 1.91 -5.64
N GLY A 19 3.42 0.70 -5.12
CA GLY A 19 3.89 0.50 -3.76
C GLY A 19 4.34 -0.93 -3.51
N LYS A 20 4.46 -1.26 -2.23
CA LYS A 20 4.61 -2.64 -1.77
C LYS A 20 3.25 -3.17 -1.32
N PRO A 21 2.88 -4.41 -1.68
CA PRO A 21 1.65 -5.00 -1.16
C PRO A 21 1.75 -5.15 0.35
N GLY A 22 0.63 -4.98 1.03
CA GLY A 22 0.48 -5.24 2.45
C GLY A 22 -0.38 -6.47 2.73
N ILE A 23 -0.17 -7.05 3.91
CA ILE A 23 -1.00 -8.12 4.46
C ILE A 23 -1.55 -7.62 5.80
N ILE A 24 -2.84 -7.81 6.02
CA ILE A 24 -3.48 -7.57 7.30
C ILE A 24 -3.35 -8.86 8.12
N TRP A 25 -2.63 -8.79 9.23
CA TRP A 25 -2.45 -9.89 10.18
C TRP A 25 -3.10 -9.51 11.52
N GLY A 26 -4.30 -10.01 11.77
CA GLY A 26 -5.12 -9.58 12.90
C GLY A 26 -5.49 -8.10 12.78
N ASN A 27 -5.11 -7.29 13.77
CA ASN A 27 -5.30 -5.83 13.78
C ASN A 27 -4.06 -5.05 13.31
N VAL A 28 -3.06 -5.73 12.72
CA VAL A 28 -1.79 -5.12 12.32
C VAL A 28 -1.61 -5.26 10.81
N VAL A 29 -1.17 -4.19 10.17
CA VAL A 29 -0.84 -4.20 8.74
C VAL A 29 0.66 -4.29 8.58
N VAL A 30 1.13 -5.27 7.82
CA VAL A 30 2.56 -5.51 7.55
C VAL A 30 2.84 -5.49 6.06
N PRO A 31 3.95 -4.90 5.60
CA PRO A 31 4.35 -4.99 4.21
C PRO A 31 4.72 -6.44 3.90
N ALA A 32 4.31 -6.93 2.74
CA ALA A 32 4.66 -8.27 2.29
C ALA A 32 6.19 -8.43 2.21
N SER A 33 6.70 -9.56 2.68
CA SER A 33 8.12 -9.86 2.68
C SER A 33 8.69 -9.99 1.25
N GLY A 34 9.94 -9.59 1.05
CA GLY A 34 10.67 -9.70 -0.22
C GLY A 34 10.51 -8.49 -1.16
N ARG A 35 11.03 -8.62 -2.40
CA ARG A 35 10.82 -7.63 -3.48
C ARG A 35 9.47 -7.85 -4.14
N SER A 36 8.41 -7.44 -3.45
CA SER A 36 7.04 -7.44 -3.95
C SER A 36 6.63 -6.04 -4.39
N LYS A 37 5.81 -5.97 -5.45
CA LYS A 37 5.32 -4.72 -6.04
C LYS A 37 3.83 -4.82 -6.25
N ILE A 38 3.10 -3.81 -5.83
CA ILE A 38 1.67 -3.65 -6.15
C ILE A 38 1.51 -2.39 -6.98
N THR A 39 0.73 -2.51 -8.03
CA THR A 39 0.40 -1.46 -8.96
C THR A 39 -1.11 -1.43 -9.10
N ILE A 40 -1.73 -0.31 -8.78
CA ILE A 40 -3.16 -0.12 -8.96
C ILE A 40 -3.35 0.94 -10.03
N LYS A 41 -4.10 0.59 -11.07
CA LYS A 41 -4.49 1.46 -12.17
C LYS A 41 -5.99 1.64 -12.17
N LEU A 42 -6.44 2.87 -12.37
CA LEU A 42 -7.82 3.16 -12.69
C LEU A 42 -7.99 3.07 -14.22
N LEU A 43 -8.99 2.33 -14.66
CA LEU A 43 -9.30 2.04 -16.06
C LEU A 43 -10.79 2.26 -16.26
N ASP A 44 -11.17 3.50 -16.56
CA ASP A 44 -12.55 3.99 -16.62
C ASP A 44 -13.35 3.56 -15.38
N ASP A 45 -14.13 2.49 -15.48
CA ASP A 45 -15.03 1.96 -14.44
C ASP A 45 -14.43 0.77 -13.64
N LEU A 46 -13.19 0.39 -13.94
CA LEU A 46 -12.48 -0.72 -13.32
C LEU A 46 -11.19 -0.25 -12.64
N LEU A 47 -10.91 -0.82 -11.49
CA LEU A 47 -9.67 -0.68 -10.75
C LEU A 47 -8.85 -1.94 -10.96
N GLN A 48 -7.87 -1.86 -11.87
CA GLN A 48 -6.95 -2.95 -12.17
C GLN A 48 -5.80 -2.95 -11.17
N THR A 49 -5.72 -3.99 -10.36
CA THR A 49 -4.64 -4.20 -9.40
C THR A 49 -3.75 -5.35 -9.84
N ARG A 50 -2.49 -5.04 -10.12
CA ARG A 50 -1.44 -6.03 -10.38
C ARG A 50 -0.53 -6.13 -9.17
N ILE A 51 -0.43 -7.33 -8.60
CA ILE A 51 0.46 -7.65 -7.50
C ILE A 51 1.49 -8.66 -8.00
N THR A 52 2.76 -8.34 -7.80
CA THR A 52 3.88 -9.22 -8.10
C THR A 52 4.60 -9.52 -6.79
N LEU A 53 4.58 -10.78 -6.34
CA LEU A 53 5.26 -11.23 -5.12
C LEU A 53 6.56 -11.98 -5.47
N ALA A 54 7.40 -12.17 -4.46
CA ALA A 54 8.60 -13.02 -4.50
C ALA A 54 9.45 -12.86 -5.77
N TYR A 55 9.95 -11.65 -6.06
CA TYR A 55 10.83 -11.39 -7.22
C TYR A 55 10.19 -11.66 -8.61
N GLY A 56 8.86 -11.71 -8.72
CA GLY A 56 8.21 -12.00 -10.00
C GLY A 56 7.69 -13.42 -10.14
N LEU A 57 7.94 -14.27 -9.15
CA LEU A 57 7.51 -15.68 -9.16
C LEU A 57 5.99 -15.83 -9.06
N GLU A 58 5.32 -14.87 -8.42
CA GLU A 58 3.87 -14.88 -8.27
C GLU A 58 3.31 -13.58 -8.81
N ASN A 59 2.44 -13.69 -9.82
CA ASN A 59 1.70 -12.57 -10.38
C ASN A 59 0.22 -12.79 -10.12
N LYS A 60 -0.42 -11.79 -9.51
CA LYS A 60 -1.84 -11.77 -9.24
C LYS A 60 -2.41 -10.51 -9.87
N GLU A 61 -3.41 -10.69 -10.72
CA GLU A 61 -4.17 -9.60 -11.30
C GLU A 61 -5.59 -9.66 -10.79
N ILE A 62 -6.10 -8.51 -10.35
CA ILE A 62 -7.43 -8.36 -9.78
C ILE A 62 -8.08 -7.19 -10.51
N TYR A 63 -9.30 -7.40 -10.99
CA TYR A 63 -10.12 -6.36 -11.60
C TYR A 63 -11.31 -6.12 -10.68
N THR A 64 -11.31 -4.98 -10.03
CA THR A 64 -12.37 -4.59 -9.10
C THR A 64 -13.19 -3.47 -9.73
N ARG A 65 -14.52 -3.57 -9.76
CA ARG A 65 -15.37 -2.46 -10.22
C ARG A 65 -15.31 -1.30 -9.25
N LEU A 66 -15.40 -0.07 -9.76
CA LEU A 66 -15.39 1.12 -8.91
C LEU A 66 -16.59 1.11 -7.94
N ASP A 67 -17.77 0.76 -8.42
CA ASP A 67 -18.99 0.59 -7.61
C ASP A 67 -18.88 -0.42 -6.46
N ASP A 68 -17.88 -1.31 -6.50
CA ASP A 68 -17.67 -2.34 -5.48
C ASP A 68 -16.75 -1.85 -4.33
N ILE A 69 -16.19 -0.64 -4.46
CA ILE A 69 -15.32 -0.01 -3.47
C ILE A 69 -16.20 0.62 -2.39
N GLY A 70 -16.22 0.02 -1.21
CA GLY A 70 -16.99 0.52 -0.07
C GLY A 70 -16.32 1.69 0.62
N SER A 71 -14.98 1.64 0.79
CA SER A 71 -14.23 2.69 1.45
C SER A 71 -12.74 2.68 1.13
N ILE A 72 -12.11 3.84 1.27
CA ILE A 72 -10.67 4.04 1.13
C ILE A 72 -10.15 4.63 2.43
N GLU A 73 -9.21 3.93 3.07
CA GLU A 73 -8.61 4.32 4.35
C GLU A 73 -7.12 4.64 4.15
N ILE A 74 -6.70 5.83 4.54
CA ILE A 74 -5.28 6.22 4.54
C ILE A 74 -4.79 6.15 5.97
N VAL A 75 -3.78 5.30 6.21
CA VAL A 75 -3.25 5.03 7.54
C VAL A 75 -1.76 5.31 7.56
N GLU A 76 -1.33 6.06 8.57
CA GLU A 76 0.07 6.19 8.92
C GLU A 76 0.28 5.50 10.26
N GLY A 77 1.16 4.51 10.30
CA GLY A 77 1.39 3.72 11.50
C GLY A 77 2.82 3.26 11.64
N ARG A 78 3.12 2.77 12.84
CA ARG A 78 4.44 2.24 13.18
C ARG A 78 4.38 0.73 13.16
N LEU A 79 5.53 0.11 12.90
CA LEU A 79 5.66 -1.34 12.93
C LEU A 79 5.65 -1.84 14.38
N TRP A 80 4.48 -2.09 14.96
CA TRP A 80 4.34 -2.53 16.35
C TRP A 80 5.11 -3.81 16.68
N TRP A 81 5.33 -4.69 15.70
CA TRP A 81 6.15 -5.89 15.89
C TRP A 81 7.63 -5.58 16.17
N LEU A 82 8.17 -4.45 15.67
CA LEU A 82 9.54 -4.02 16.03
C LEU A 82 9.63 -3.69 17.52
N LEU A 83 8.58 -3.12 18.10
CA LEU A 83 8.57 -2.77 19.52
C LEU A 83 8.55 -4.04 20.38
N TRP A 84 7.73 -5.04 20.01
CA TRP A 84 7.72 -6.33 20.67
C TRP A 84 9.06 -7.05 20.56
N LEU A 85 9.69 -7.06 19.38
CA LEU A 85 11.03 -7.62 19.20
C LEU A 85 12.10 -6.85 19.97
N GLY A 86 12.03 -5.53 19.99
CA GLY A 86 12.97 -4.68 20.73
C GLY A 86 12.92 -4.94 22.23
N LEU A 87 11.71 -5.09 22.79
CA LEU A 87 11.50 -5.49 24.18
C LEU A 87 12.01 -6.91 24.44
N ALA A 88 11.67 -7.87 23.58
CA ALA A 88 12.09 -9.27 23.75
C ALA A 88 13.61 -9.45 23.67
N THR A 89 14.30 -8.64 22.86
CA THR A 89 15.75 -8.73 22.63
C THR A 89 16.58 -7.76 23.47
N ILE A 90 15.95 -6.98 24.36
CA ILE A 90 16.65 -5.98 25.17
C ILE A 90 17.70 -6.58 26.10
N GLY A 91 17.45 -7.81 26.57
CA GLY A 91 18.38 -8.57 27.42
C GLY A 91 19.60 -9.12 26.68
N VAL A 92 19.61 -9.09 25.34
CA VAL A 92 20.70 -9.61 24.52
C VAL A 92 21.45 -8.43 23.89
N TYR A 93 22.59 -8.08 24.47
CA TYR A 93 23.62 -7.24 23.84
C TYR A 93 23.17 -5.86 23.29
N LEU A 94 22.30 -5.10 23.99
CA LEU A 94 21.84 -3.76 23.57
C LEU A 94 21.14 -3.70 22.19
N ILE A 95 20.99 -4.84 21.49
CA ILE A 95 20.37 -4.95 20.18
C ILE A 95 18.90 -4.52 20.25
N GLY A 96 18.22 -4.81 21.35
CA GLY A 96 16.85 -4.34 21.57
C GLY A 96 16.71 -2.82 21.50
N ILE A 97 17.72 -2.05 21.95
CA ILE A 97 17.71 -0.59 21.84
C ILE A 97 17.73 -0.16 20.37
N ILE A 98 18.52 -0.84 19.52
CA ILE A 98 18.57 -0.54 18.08
C ILE A 98 17.18 -0.74 17.45
N PHE A 99 16.48 -1.83 17.79
CA PHE A 99 15.11 -2.07 17.31
C PHE A 99 14.11 -1.02 17.80
N ILE A 100 14.22 -0.56 19.06
CA ILE A 100 13.37 0.51 19.61
C ILE A 100 13.64 1.84 18.90
N VAL A 101 14.91 2.17 18.64
CA VAL A 101 15.28 3.38 17.87
C VAL A 101 14.71 3.27 16.46
N LEU A 102 14.91 2.15 15.77
CA LEU A 102 14.31 1.92 14.45
C LEU A 102 12.78 2.05 14.46
N PHE A 103 12.10 1.56 15.50
CA PHE A 103 10.65 1.69 15.66
C PHE A 103 10.20 3.16 15.71
N LEU A 104 10.97 4.05 16.34
CA LEU A 104 10.64 5.47 16.43
C LEU A 104 10.86 6.22 15.11
N PHE A 105 11.87 5.82 14.33
CA PHE A 105 12.20 6.46 13.05
C PHE A 105 11.42 5.89 11.85
N ILE A 106 11.07 4.60 11.87
CA ILE A 106 10.35 3.94 10.78
C ILE A 106 8.85 4.21 10.94
N LYS A 107 8.39 5.27 10.26
CA LYS A 107 6.97 5.46 9.97
C LYS A 107 6.63 4.79 8.65
N GLN A 108 5.59 3.96 8.64
CA GLN A 108 5.06 3.38 7.43
C GLN A 108 3.72 4.02 7.10
N ARG A 109 3.53 4.30 5.82
CA ARG A 109 2.29 4.84 5.28
C ARG A 109 1.70 3.82 4.35
N TRP A 110 0.42 3.54 4.53
CA TRP A 110 -0.30 2.62 3.68
C TRP A 110 -1.73 3.08 3.45
N ILE A 111 -2.26 2.69 2.31
CA ILE A 111 -3.65 2.91 1.93
C ILE A 111 -4.32 1.55 1.85
N VAL A 112 -5.50 1.44 2.46
CA VAL A 112 -6.36 0.27 2.41
C VAL A 112 -7.57 0.64 1.56
N ILE A 113 -7.78 -0.09 0.47
CA ILE A 113 -8.98 0.01 -0.35
C ILE A 113 -9.83 -1.20 0.00
N TYR A 114 -10.95 -0.97 0.67
CA TYR A 114 -11.92 -2.00 1.00
C TYR A 114 -12.89 -2.15 -0.17
N ALA A 115 -12.73 -3.24 -0.91
CA ALA A 115 -13.72 -3.67 -1.87
C ALA A 115 -14.51 -4.86 -1.31
N LYS A 116 -15.73 -5.05 -1.80
CA LYS A 116 -16.66 -6.09 -1.34
C LYS A 116 -16.09 -7.50 -1.46
N SER A 117 -15.23 -7.73 -2.46
CA SER A 117 -14.59 -9.01 -2.75
C SER A 117 -13.16 -9.14 -2.21
N VAL A 118 -12.38 -8.05 -2.16
CA VAL A 118 -10.96 -8.09 -1.77
C VAL A 118 -10.54 -6.79 -1.08
N ASN A 119 -9.82 -6.92 0.04
CA ASN A 119 -9.14 -5.80 0.69
C ASN A 119 -7.74 -5.63 0.09
N LEU A 120 -7.47 -4.47 -0.47
CA LEU A 120 -6.18 -4.14 -1.08
C LEU A 120 -5.40 -3.22 -0.16
N VAL A 121 -4.20 -3.63 0.23
CA VAL A 121 -3.29 -2.81 1.04
C VAL A 121 -2.07 -2.43 0.20
N VAL A 122 -1.81 -1.14 0.09
CA VAL A 122 -0.65 -0.59 -0.62
C VAL A 122 0.19 0.24 0.32
N PHE A 123 1.40 -0.19 0.59
CA PHE A 123 2.43 0.60 1.27
C PHE A 123 3.12 1.53 0.27
N TYR A 124 3.14 2.82 0.57
CA TYR A 124 3.70 3.85 -0.31
C TYR A 124 4.71 4.73 0.43
N ASN A 125 5.63 5.32 -0.33
CA ASN A 125 6.63 6.23 0.23
C ASN A 125 6.32 7.71 -0.09
N LYS A 126 5.66 7.98 -1.22
CA LYS A 126 5.27 9.33 -1.66
C LYS A 126 3.76 9.55 -1.46
N ALA A 127 3.39 10.40 -0.51
CA ALA A 127 1.99 10.65 -0.18
C ALA A 127 1.23 11.44 -1.27
N GLU A 128 1.91 12.34 -1.97
CA GLU A 128 1.32 13.18 -3.03
C GLU A 128 0.63 12.35 -4.12
N ASN A 129 1.27 11.26 -4.56
CA ASN A 129 0.73 10.37 -5.59
C ASN A 129 -0.56 9.66 -5.14
N VAL A 130 -0.66 9.34 -3.84
CA VAL A 130 -1.80 8.61 -3.28
C VAL A 130 -2.99 9.53 -3.06
N GLU A 131 -2.76 10.77 -2.61
CA GLU A 131 -3.83 11.76 -2.48
C GLU A 131 -4.41 12.17 -3.84
N GLN A 132 -3.55 12.33 -4.86
CA GLN A 132 -3.99 12.58 -6.24
C GLN A 132 -4.80 11.40 -6.80
N PHE A 133 -4.34 10.18 -6.58
CA PHE A 133 -5.07 8.98 -6.99
C PHE A 133 -6.41 8.85 -6.29
N ARG A 134 -6.46 9.05 -4.96
CA ARG A 134 -7.71 9.07 -4.18
C ARG A 134 -8.69 10.08 -4.73
N THR A 135 -8.25 11.31 -4.99
CA THR A 135 -9.10 12.38 -5.53
C THR A 135 -9.66 11.98 -6.90
N THR A 136 -8.83 11.35 -7.74
CA THR A 136 -9.24 10.85 -9.06
C THR A 136 -10.27 9.72 -8.96
N VAL A 137 -10.04 8.75 -8.06
CA VAL A 137 -10.99 7.64 -7.83
C VAL A 137 -12.31 8.14 -7.26
N LEU A 138 -12.28 9.05 -6.29
CA LEU A 138 -13.49 9.65 -5.72
C LEU A 138 -14.25 10.51 -6.75
N ALA A 139 -13.55 11.17 -7.66
CA ALA A 139 -14.19 11.91 -8.75
C ALA A 139 -14.84 10.98 -9.78
N ALA A 140 -14.25 9.79 -10.01
CA ALA A 140 -14.79 8.78 -10.92
C ALA A 140 -15.98 8.00 -10.34
N LEU A 141 -16.11 7.93 -9.01
CA LEU A 141 -17.25 7.33 -8.32
C LEU A 141 -18.53 8.19 -8.32
N ARG A 142 -18.47 9.43 -8.82
CA ARG A 142 -19.58 10.39 -8.81
C ARG A 142 -20.34 10.37 -10.13
#